data_AF-A0A522TW17-F1
#
_entry.id   AF-A0A522TW17-F1
#
_cell.length_a   1.000
_cell.length_b   1.000
_cell.length_c   1.000
_cell.angle_alpha   90.00
_cell.angle_beta   90.00
_cell.angle_gamma   90.00
#
_symmetry.space_group_name_H-M   'P 1'
#
loop_
_entity.id
_entity.type
_entity.pdbx_description
1 polymer ?
#
loop_
_entity_poly.entity_id
_entity_poly.type
_entity_poly.pdbx_seq_one_letter_code
_entity_poly.pdbx_strand_id
1 'polypeptide(L)'
;MLFRPPCPPTNSLASHSLLADVFPGIDYVPVDLDDLKKHILDVCKERNLVAGDVWLQKVVQLYQIQNIQHGLMMVGPSATGKTSAWRVLLAALERLTGIEGVSYVIDPKAIAKDALYGTLDPTTREWNDGLFTHILRKIVDDVRAESSKRHWIIFDGDVDPEWVENLNSCVPVLASLRTRSLTLGPRSVLDDNKLLTLPNGERLNLPPNVRIMFEVESLKYATLATVSRCGMVWFSDDAVSPDMLCRNYLDTTRSTPLDVADEDASFSRQTQGDGDEVSAVLSTQQLVAAKLEPFFERDGLVANALAFAAGV
;
A
#
# COMPACT_ATOMS: atom_id res chain seq x y z
N MET A 1 11.11 15.84 16.17
CA MET A 1 10.36 15.59 14.93
C MET A 1 8.91 15.94 15.18
N LEU A 2 8.46 17.10 14.71
CA LEU A 2 7.04 17.47 14.78
C LEU A 2 6.27 16.59 13.80
N PHE A 3 5.42 15.72 14.34
CA PHE A 3 4.49 14.90 13.56
C PHE A 3 3.63 15.83 12.70
N ARG A 4 3.65 15.65 11.38
CA ARG A 4 2.60 16.21 10.54
C ARG A 4 1.36 15.33 10.80
N PRO A 5 0.27 15.87 11.38
CA PRO A 5 -0.93 15.09 11.58
C PRO A 5 -1.42 14.55 10.23
N PRO A 6 -2.12 13.41 10.19
CA PRO A 6 -2.79 12.91 8.99
C PRO A 6 -3.95 13.86 8.66
N CYS A 7 -3.63 15.04 8.13
CA CYS A 7 -4.61 16.04 7.77
C CYS A 7 -4.94 15.94 6.28
N PRO A 8 -6.23 15.97 5.91
CA PRO A 8 -6.63 16.18 4.53
C PRO A 8 -6.12 17.55 4.04
N PRO A 9 -5.98 17.74 2.71
CA PRO A 9 -5.38 18.93 2.12
C PRO A 9 -6.02 20.25 2.59
N THR A 10 -7.33 20.25 2.88
CA THR A 10 -8.10 21.40 3.38
C THR A 10 -7.64 21.92 4.75
N ASN A 11 -7.03 21.09 5.59
CA ASN A 11 -6.59 21.47 6.95
C ASN A 11 -5.08 21.73 7.06
N SER A 12 -4.33 21.57 5.96
CA SER A 12 -2.88 21.72 5.98
C SER A 12 -2.46 23.15 6.39
N LEU A 13 -3.10 24.18 5.83
CA LEU A 13 -2.85 25.59 6.17
C LEU A 13 -3.16 25.93 7.64
N ALA A 14 -4.27 25.40 8.17
CA ALA A 14 -4.64 25.60 9.57
C ALA A 14 -3.60 25.00 10.54
N SER A 15 -3.07 23.81 10.20
CA SER A 15 -2.04 23.16 11.02
C SER A 15 -0.70 23.92 11.03
N HIS A 16 -0.32 24.55 9.92
CA HIS A 16 0.89 25.37 9.85
C HIS A 16 0.77 26.64 10.70
N SER A 17 -0.41 27.28 10.72
CA SER A 17 -0.69 28.41 11.61
C SER A 17 -0.61 28.02 13.08
N LEU A 18 -1.22 26.89 13.46
CA LEU A 18 -1.18 26.40 14.84
C LEU A 18 0.23 26.03 15.30
N LEU A 19 1.03 25.42 14.42
CA LEU A 19 2.41 25.08 14.77
C LEU A 19 3.29 26.31 14.94
N ALA A 20 3.09 27.35 14.12
CA ALA A 20 3.77 28.62 14.27
C ALA A 20 3.37 29.36 15.56
N ASP A 21 2.10 29.26 15.95
CA ASP A 21 1.57 29.84 17.19
C ASP A 21 2.06 29.11 18.45
N VAL A 22 2.15 27.78 18.41
CA VAL A 22 2.58 26.96 19.56
C VAL A 22 4.11 26.93 19.70
N PHE A 23 4.85 27.03 18.59
CA PHE A 23 6.32 27.00 18.57
C PHE A 23 6.92 28.17 17.76
N PRO A 24 6.84 29.41 18.28
CA PRO A 24 7.43 30.56 17.62
C PRO A 24 8.96 30.45 17.54
N GLY A 25 9.53 30.60 16.34
CA GLY A 25 10.98 30.60 16.08
C GLY A 25 11.60 29.24 15.77
N ILE A 26 10.80 28.18 15.58
CA ILE A 26 11.27 26.88 15.11
C ILE A 26 10.92 26.75 13.62
N ASP A 27 11.93 26.86 12.76
CA ASP A 27 11.76 26.59 11.34
C ASP A 27 11.64 25.08 11.09
N TYR A 28 10.71 24.71 10.21
CA TYR A 28 10.54 23.32 9.79
C TYR A 28 11.75 22.88 8.96
N VAL A 29 12.55 21.95 9.50
CA VAL A 29 13.63 21.31 8.76
C VAL A 29 13.05 20.10 8.01
N PRO A 30 12.93 20.13 6.67
CA PRO A 30 12.58 18.95 5.91
C PRO A 30 13.66 17.88 6.10
N VAL A 31 13.25 16.61 6.20
CA VAL A 31 14.21 15.50 6.23
C VAL A 31 14.83 15.36 4.85
N ASP A 32 16.15 15.49 4.77
CA ASP A 32 16.91 15.30 3.53
C ASP A 32 16.87 13.82 3.12
N LEU A 33 15.97 13.51 2.18
CA LEU A 33 15.76 12.18 1.60
C LEU A 33 15.98 12.22 0.09
N ASP A 34 16.92 13.05 -0.37
CA ASP A 34 17.08 13.34 -1.78
C ASP A 34 17.57 12.14 -2.58
N ASP A 35 18.38 11.25 -1.99
CA ASP A 35 18.80 10.01 -2.64
C ASP A 35 17.64 9.03 -2.82
N LEU A 36 16.75 8.92 -1.82
CA LEU A 36 15.52 8.14 -1.95
C LEU A 36 14.61 8.71 -3.04
N LYS A 37 14.44 10.04 -3.09
CA LYS A 37 13.64 10.70 -4.13
C LYS A 37 14.19 10.42 -5.52
N LYS A 38 15.52 10.45 -5.73
CA LYS A 38 16.14 10.10 -7.01
C LYS A 38 15.77 8.69 -7.45
N HIS A 39 15.93 7.70 -6.56
CA HIS A 39 15.57 6.32 -6.87
C HIS A 39 14.07 6.14 -7.13
N ILE A 40 13.20 6.85 -6.40
CA ILE A 40 11.76 6.86 -6.68
C ILE A 40 11.48 7.40 -8.09
N LEU A 41 12.10 8.51 -8.48
CA LEU A 41 11.95 9.10 -9.81
C LEU A 41 12.45 8.16 -10.92
N ASP A 42 13.56 7.46 -10.70
CA ASP A 42 14.10 6.50 -11.66
C ASP A 42 13.15 5.30 -11.84
N VAL A 43 12.61 4.75 -10.74
CA VAL A 43 11.61 3.67 -10.80
C VAL A 43 10.32 4.16 -11.47
N CYS A 44 9.89 5.40 -11.22
CA CYS A 44 8.74 5.98 -11.90
C CYS A 44 8.95 6.05 -13.41
N LYS A 45 10.12 6.49 -13.87
CA LYS A 45 10.45 6.56 -15.32
C LYS A 45 10.40 5.19 -15.97
N GLU A 46 10.96 4.17 -15.33
CA GLU A 46 10.94 2.79 -15.86
C GLU A 46 9.54 2.21 -15.98
N ARG A 47 8.63 2.63 -15.10
CA ARG A 47 7.23 2.20 -15.10
C ARG A 47 6.31 3.16 -15.87
N ASN A 48 6.88 4.13 -16.59
CA ASN A 48 6.15 5.19 -17.31
C ASN A 48 5.17 5.99 -16.43
N LEU A 49 5.49 6.12 -15.12
CA LEU A 49 4.68 6.86 -14.17
C LEU A 49 5.09 8.34 -14.13
N VAL A 50 4.11 9.23 -14.19
CA VAL A 50 4.33 10.67 -13.97
C VAL A 50 4.40 10.94 -12.47
N ALA A 51 5.60 11.25 -11.98
CA ALA A 51 5.81 11.58 -10.58
C ALA A 51 5.35 13.02 -10.27
N GLY A 52 4.09 13.18 -9.85
CA GLY A 52 3.60 14.44 -9.32
C GLY A 52 4.22 14.80 -7.97
N ASP A 53 4.47 16.09 -7.70
CA ASP A 53 5.09 16.54 -6.45
C ASP A 53 4.28 16.12 -5.20
N VAL A 54 2.95 16.24 -5.28
CA VAL A 54 2.04 15.85 -4.18
C VAL A 54 2.14 14.35 -3.91
N TRP A 55 2.10 13.54 -4.96
CA TRP A 55 2.22 12.08 -4.83
C TRP A 55 3.61 11.67 -4.32
N LEU A 56 4.68 12.28 -4.81
CA LEU A 56 6.05 12.04 -4.35
C LEU A 56 6.21 12.35 -2.86
N GLN A 57 5.66 13.47 -2.39
CA GLN A 57 5.64 13.81 -0.96
C GLN A 57 4.90 12.75 -0.12
N LYS A 58 3.83 12.16 -0.65
CA LYS A 58 3.09 11.08 0.03
C LYS A 58 3.88 9.78 0.09
N VAL A 59 4.61 9.43 -0.98
CA VAL A 59 5.52 8.27 -0.97
C VAL A 59 6.63 8.45 0.06
N VAL A 60 7.21 9.66 0.16
CA VAL A 60 8.21 9.99 1.18
C VAL A 60 7.61 9.95 2.59
N GLN A 61 6.39 10.46 2.77
CA GLN A 61 5.66 10.35 4.04
C GLN A 61 5.44 8.89 4.43
N LEU A 62 5.08 8.04 3.48
CA LEU A 62 4.92 6.60 3.69
C LEU A 62 6.23 5.96 4.17
N TYR A 63 7.36 6.31 3.55
CA TYR A 63 8.70 5.88 3.97
C TYR A 63 9.03 6.28 5.41
N GLN A 64 8.69 7.50 5.81
CA GLN A 64 8.97 7.98 7.17
C GLN A 64 8.13 7.23 8.21
N ILE A 65 6.85 7.02 7.94
CA ILE A 65 5.94 6.37 8.88
C ILE A 65 6.28 4.88 9.04
N GLN A 66 6.62 4.16 7.97
CA GLN A 66 7.01 2.74 8.08
C GLN A 66 8.27 2.49 8.93
N ASN A 67 9.12 3.51 9.12
CA ASN A 67 10.31 3.40 9.96
C ASN A 67 9.97 3.57 11.44
N ILE A 68 8.85 4.23 11.75
CA ILE A 68 8.40 4.49 13.12
C ILE A 68 7.40 3.43 13.57
N GLN A 69 6.45 3.07 12.71
CA GLN A 69 5.35 2.16 13.04
C GLN A 69 5.39 0.89 12.20
N HIS A 70 5.04 -0.23 12.83
CA HIS A 70 4.96 -1.54 12.19
C HIS A 70 3.68 -1.75 11.39
N GLY A 71 2.59 -1.08 11.80
CA GLY A 71 1.31 -1.03 11.11
C GLY A 71 1.08 0.32 10.43
N LEU A 72 0.68 0.31 9.17
CA LEU A 72 0.43 1.49 8.36
C LEU A 72 -0.93 1.36 7.64
N MET A 73 -1.74 2.42 7.62
CA MET A 73 -2.99 2.51 6.88
C MET A 73 -2.88 3.62 5.82
N MET A 74 -3.06 3.24 4.56
CA MET A 74 -3.20 4.13 3.42
C MET A 74 -4.70 4.32 3.16
N VAL A 75 -5.18 5.54 3.36
CA VAL A 75 -6.61 5.87 3.25
C VAL A 75 -6.80 6.85 2.11
N GLY A 76 -7.71 6.56 1.19
CA GLY A 76 -8.08 7.48 0.13
C GLY A 76 -8.99 6.82 -0.88
N PRO A 77 -9.75 7.60 -1.67
CA PRO A 77 -10.63 7.05 -2.69
C PRO A 77 -9.89 6.17 -3.69
N SER A 78 -10.65 5.36 -4.42
CA SER A 78 -10.11 4.54 -5.51
C SER A 78 -9.36 5.40 -6.54
N ALA A 79 -8.39 4.81 -7.23
CA ALA A 79 -7.55 5.48 -8.25
C ALA A 79 -6.63 6.62 -7.76
N THR A 80 -6.43 6.82 -6.45
CA THR A 80 -5.48 7.83 -5.90
C THR A 80 -4.00 7.42 -5.91
N GLY A 81 -3.64 6.33 -6.59
CA GLY A 81 -2.25 5.88 -6.72
C GLY A 81 -1.66 5.23 -5.46
N LYS A 82 -2.49 4.77 -4.52
CA LYS A 82 -2.09 4.04 -3.30
C LYS A 82 -1.27 2.80 -3.63
N THR A 83 -1.80 1.92 -4.47
CA THR A 83 -1.13 0.69 -4.87
C THR A 83 0.23 0.94 -5.52
N SER A 84 0.27 1.95 -6.41
CA SER A 84 1.50 2.36 -7.09
C SER A 84 2.52 2.96 -6.11
N ALA A 85 2.08 3.69 -5.08
CA ALA A 85 2.95 4.36 -4.11
C ALA A 85 3.81 3.36 -3.33
N TRP A 86 3.22 2.33 -2.75
CA TRP A 86 3.99 1.32 -2.02
C TRP A 86 4.80 0.43 -2.96
N ARG A 87 4.29 0.09 -4.16
CA ARG A 87 5.05 -0.71 -5.14
C ARG A 87 6.32 0.00 -5.62
N VAL A 88 6.23 1.30 -5.90
CA VAL A 88 7.38 2.13 -6.28
C VAL A 88 8.33 2.29 -5.10
N LEU A 89 7.81 2.53 -3.90
CA LEU A 89 8.67 2.64 -2.72
C LEU A 89 9.45 1.34 -2.46
N LEU A 90 8.81 0.18 -2.60
CA LEU A 90 9.47 -1.11 -2.38
C LEU A 90 10.64 -1.31 -3.34
N ALA A 91 10.42 -1.05 -4.64
CA ALA A 91 11.47 -1.12 -5.67
C ALA A 91 12.57 -0.07 -5.48
N ALA A 92 12.22 1.14 -5.05
CA ALA A 92 13.21 2.19 -4.76
C ALA A 92 14.08 1.82 -3.54
N LEU A 93 13.49 1.19 -2.52
CA LEU A 93 14.23 0.73 -1.33
C LEU A 93 15.15 -0.44 -1.62
N GLU A 94 14.75 -1.35 -2.50
CA GLU A 94 15.59 -2.45 -2.97
C GLU A 94 16.87 -1.90 -3.63
N ARG A 95 16.74 -0.86 -4.47
CA ARG A 95 17.90 -0.19 -5.09
C ARG A 95 18.78 0.57 -4.11
N LEU A 96 18.16 1.25 -3.15
CA LEU A 96 18.88 2.08 -2.18
C LEU A 96 19.65 1.24 -1.17
N THR A 97 19.03 0.18 -0.65
CA THR A 97 19.57 -0.62 0.45
C THR A 97 20.18 -1.95 0.02
N GLY A 98 19.91 -2.40 -1.21
CA GLY A 98 20.30 -3.72 -1.72
C GLY A 98 19.54 -4.87 -1.05
N ILE A 99 18.49 -4.58 -0.29
CA ILE A 99 17.67 -5.58 0.40
C ILE A 99 16.43 -5.87 -0.45
N GLU A 100 16.28 -7.12 -0.87
CA GLU A 100 15.09 -7.56 -1.61
C GLU A 100 13.81 -7.31 -0.80
N GLY A 101 12.83 -6.68 -1.45
CA GLY A 101 11.52 -6.41 -0.90
C GLY A 101 10.47 -7.39 -1.42
N VAL A 102 9.87 -8.19 -0.54
CA VAL A 102 8.78 -9.11 -0.89
C VAL A 102 7.46 -8.53 -0.38
N SER A 103 6.49 -8.37 -1.27
CA SER A 103 5.14 -7.94 -0.92
C SER A 103 4.13 -9.09 -1.03
N TYR A 104 3.35 -9.31 0.02
CA TYR A 104 2.21 -10.23 0.06
C TYR A 104 0.93 -9.41 0.05
N VAL A 105 0.15 -9.48 -1.02
CA VAL A 105 -1.15 -8.78 -1.11
C VAL A 105 -2.25 -9.78 -0.78
N ILE A 106 -3.12 -9.42 0.17
CA ILE A 106 -4.21 -10.25 0.65
C ILE A 106 -5.49 -9.41 0.61
N ASP A 107 -6.53 -9.92 -0.02
CA ASP A 107 -7.88 -9.38 0.13
C ASP A 107 -8.55 -10.08 1.33
N PRO A 108 -8.79 -9.36 2.45
CA PRO A 108 -9.39 -9.95 3.65
C PRO A 108 -10.88 -10.31 3.46
N LYS A 109 -11.57 -9.73 2.47
CA LYS A 109 -12.99 -10.01 2.19
C LYS A 109 -13.18 -11.18 1.23
N ALA A 110 -12.21 -11.44 0.36
CA ALA A 110 -12.25 -12.60 -0.54
C ALA A 110 -12.09 -13.93 0.20
N ILE A 111 -11.57 -13.92 1.43
CA ILE A 111 -11.21 -15.10 2.20
C ILE A 111 -12.01 -15.12 3.49
N ALA A 112 -12.56 -16.29 3.86
CA ALA A 112 -13.20 -16.46 5.16
C ALA A 112 -12.21 -16.19 6.31
N LYS A 113 -12.67 -15.57 7.39
CA LYS A 113 -11.87 -15.29 8.60
C LYS A 113 -11.04 -16.48 9.08
N ASP A 114 -11.68 -17.64 9.05
CA ASP A 114 -11.14 -18.94 9.38
C ASP A 114 -9.98 -19.38 8.48
N ALA A 115 -10.08 -19.11 7.18
CA ALA A 115 -9.01 -19.37 6.22
C ALA A 115 -7.92 -18.27 6.23
N LEU A 116 -8.22 -17.08 6.74
CA LEU A 116 -7.23 -16.00 6.87
C LEU A 116 -6.29 -16.23 8.05
N TYR A 117 -6.85 -16.47 9.24
CA TYR A 117 -6.07 -16.66 10.47
C TYR A 117 -5.80 -18.11 10.83
N GLY A 118 -6.67 -19.03 10.39
CA GLY A 118 -6.64 -20.43 10.78
C GLY A 118 -7.77 -20.79 11.72
N THR A 119 -8.06 -22.09 11.79
CA THR A 119 -9.11 -22.66 12.63
C THR A 119 -8.61 -23.86 13.40
N LEU A 120 -9.21 -24.05 14.58
CA LEU A 120 -9.08 -25.29 15.32
C LEU A 120 -10.16 -26.24 14.83
N ASP A 121 -9.78 -27.40 14.30
CA ASP A 121 -10.75 -28.43 13.95
C ASP A 121 -11.41 -28.96 15.24
N PRO A 122 -12.76 -28.89 15.36
CA PRO A 122 -13.45 -29.33 16.57
C PRO A 122 -13.32 -30.83 16.85
N THR A 123 -13.02 -31.63 15.83
CA THR A 123 -12.96 -33.10 15.93
C THR A 123 -11.55 -33.57 16.30
N THR A 124 -10.55 -33.15 15.53
CA THR A 124 -9.15 -33.57 15.72
C THR A 124 -8.43 -32.73 16.77
N ARG A 125 -8.94 -31.52 17.06
CA ARG A 125 -8.25 -30.47 17.83
C ARG A 125 -6.90 -30.08 17.23
N GLU A 126 -6.71 -30.34 15.94
CA GLU A 126 -5.54 -29.87 15.21
C GLU A 126 -5.77 -28.44 14.75
N TRP A 127 -4.70 -27.65 14.78
CA TRP A 127 -4.71 -26.28 14.32
C TRP A 127 -4.36 -26.25 12.83
N ASN A 128 -5.28 -25.75 12.02
CA ASN A 128 -5.05 -25.49 10.61
C ASN A 128 -4.66 -24.02 10.45
N ASP A 129 -3.43 -23.77 9.99
CA ASP A 129 -2.96 -22.42 9.69
C ASP A 129 -3.78 -21.81 8.53
N GLY A 130 -4.09 -20.53 8.66
CA GLY A 130 -4.66 -19.71 7.61
C GLY A 130 -3.59 -19.05 6.75
N LEU A 131 -4.01 -18.30 5.73
CA LEU A 131 -3.11 -17.63 4.79
C LEU A 131 -2.12 -16.67 5.50
N PHE A 132 -2.62 -15.81 6.38
CA PHE A 132 -1.80 -14.83 7.08
C PHE A 132 -0.83 -15.49 8.06
N THR A 133 -1.30 -16.49 8.82
CA THR A 133 -0.47 -17.22 9.79
C THR A 133 0.56 -18.10 9.12
N HIS A 134 0.23 -18.72 8.00
CA HIS A 134 1.17 -19.47 7.18
C HIS A 134 2.28 -18.57 6.61
N ILE A 135 1.94 -17.39 6.06
CA ILE A 135 2.93 -16.41 5.56
C ILE A 135 3.84 -15.96 6.71
N LEU A 136 3.26 -15.63 7.87
CA LEU A 136 4.03 -15.19 9.01
C LEU A 136 4.99 -16.28 9.53
N ARG A 137 4.51 -17.52 9.63
CA ARG A 137 5.32 -18.69 10.03
C ARG A 137 6.47 -18.92 9.07
N LYS A 138 6.22 -18.82 7.76
CA LYS A 138 7.25 -18.96 6.73
C LYS A 138 8.38 -17.93 6.88
N ILE A 139 8.04 -16.69 7.23
CA ILE A 139 9.01 -15.61 7.45
C ILE A 139 9.79 -15.83 8.76
N VAL A 140 9.13 -16.28 9.82
CA VAL A 140 9.75 -16.53 11.14
C VAL A 140 10.68 -17.74 11.12
N ASP A 141 10.26 -18.82 10.47
CA ASP A 141 11.03 -20.07 10.36
C ASP A 141 12.21 -19.95 9.38
N ASP A 142 12.37 -18.78 8.75
CA ASP A 142 13.48 -18.40 7.89
C ASP A 142 13.84 -19.45 6.82
N VAL A 143 12.82 -20.13 6.30
CA VAL A 143 12.97 -21.33 5.44
C VAL A 143 13.78 -21.03 4.16
N ARG A 144 13.91 -19.76 3.77
CA ARG A 144 14.61 -19.32 2.55
C ARG A 144 15.56 -18.13 2.76
N ALA A 145 16.13 -17.95 3.95
CA ALA A 145 16.88 -16.73 4.30
C ALA A 145 16.02 -15.44 4.14
N GLU A 146 14.72 -15.58 4.44
CA GLU A 146 13.72 -14.52 4.48
C GLU A 146 14.02 -13.49 5.59
N SER A 147 14.85 -13.81 6.59
CA SER A 147 15.32 -12.87 7.61
C SER A 147 16.15 -11.71 7.06
N SER A 148 16.84 -11.93 5.93
CA SER A 148 17.62 -10.90 5.23
C SER A 148 16.78 -9.97 4.35
N LYS A 149 15.54 -10.37 4.06
CA LYS A 149 14.62 -9.66 3.14
C LYS A 149 13.61 -8.81 3.90
N ARG A 150 13.12 -7.78 3.23
CA ARG A 150 12.04 -6.93 3.76
C ARG A 150 10.70 -7.51 3.32
N HIS A 151 9.81 -7.77 4.26
CA HIS A 151 8.50 -8.35 3.96
C HIS A 151 7.40 -7.36 4.26
N TRP A 152 6.57 -7.05 3.27
CA TRP A 152 5.38 -6.23 3.43
C TRP A 152 4.16 -7.10 3.24
N ILE A 153 3.26 -7.11 4.21
CA ILE A 153 1.96 -7.77 4.11
C ILE A 153 0.94 -6.65 3.93
N ILE A 154 0.32 -6.59 2.76
CA ILE A 154 -0.64 -5.57 2.37
C ILE A 154 -2.03 -6.21 2.37
N PHE A 155 -2.93 -5.64 3.17
CA PHE A 155 -4.36 -5.94 3.10
C PHE A 155 -5.01 -4.95 2.15
N ASP A 156 -5.41 -5.43 0.97
CA ASP A 156 -6.07 -4.64 -0.07
C ASP A 156 -7.56 -4.93 -0.05
N GLY A 157 -8.32 -4.11 0.67
CA GLY A 157 -9.74 -4.31 0.91
C GLY A 157 -10.24 -3.55 2.13
N ASP A 158 -11.56 -3.42 2.27
CA ASP A 158 -12.11 -2.64 3.37
C ASP A 158 -11.79 -3.22 4.74
N VAL A 159 -11.59 -2.31 5.69
CA VAL A 159 -11.35 -2.63 7.10
C VAL A 159 -12.69 -2.81 7.80
N ASP A 160 -12.99 -4.07 8.13
CA ASP A 160 -14.12 -4.46 8.95
C ASP A 160 -13.65 -4.79 10.37
N PRO A 161 -14.42 -4.41 11.41
CA PRO A 161 -14.02 -4.64 12.79
C PRO A 161 -13.81 -6.13 13.09
N GLU A 162 -14.53 -7.03 12.45
CA GLU A 162 -14.51 -8.46 12.75
C GLU A 162 -13.15 -9.14 12.49
N TRP A 163 -12.48 -8.81 11.38
CA TRP A 163 -11.18 -9.39 11.05
C TRP A 163 -10.03 -8.56 11.61
N VAL A 164 -10.23 -7.25 11.79
CA VAL A 164 -9.24 -6.33 12.34
C VAL A 164 -9.09 -6.50 13.85
N GLU A 165 -10.17 -6.85 14.56
CA GLU A 165 -10.11 -7.20 15.97
C GLU A 165 -9.20 -8.40 16.23
N ASN A 166 -9.16 -9.39 15.33
CA ASN A 166 -8.23 -10.51 15.45
C ASN A 166 -6.75 -10.07 15.36
N LEU A 167 -6.44 -9.01 14.62
CA LEU A 167 -5.10 -8.40 14.57
C LEU A 167 -4.82 -7.54 15.81
N ASN A 168 -5.84 -6.98 16.44
CA ASN A 168 -5.73 -6.14 17.63
C ASN A 168 -5.79 -6.89 18.96
N SER A 169 -6.44 -8.04 18.99
CA SER A 169 -6.83 -8.79 20.19
C SER A 169 -6.28 -10.20 20.14
N CYS A 170 -4.98 -10.28 20.35
CA CYS A 170 -4.35 -11.43 20.96
C CYS A 170 -4.50 -11.34 22.48
N VAL A 171 -5.76 -11.37 22.94
CA VAL A 171 -6.13 -11.73 24.30
C VAL A 171 -7.26 -12.75 24.18
N PRO A 172 -6.99 -14.06 24.33
CA PRO A 172 -8.05 -14.97 24.66
C PRO A 172 -8.39 -14.81 26.15
N VAL A 173 -9.67 -15.01 26.44
CA VAL A 173 -10.25 -15.27 27.77
C VAL A 173 -10.54 -14.02 28.63
N LEU A 174 -11.77 -13.93 29.14
CA LEU A 174 -12.31 -12.96 30.13
C LEU A 174 -13.11 -11.75 29.62
N ALA A 175 -13.88 -11.90 28.53
CA ALA A 175 -15.13 -11.13 28.38
C ALA A 175 -16.34 -11.84 29.05
N SER A 176 -16.08 -12.82 29.92
CA SER A 176 -17.07 -13.39 30.82
C SER A 176 -16.45 -13.50 32.21
N LEU A 177 -17.11 -12.87 33.19
CA LEU A 177 -16.87 -12.87 34.65
C LEU A 177 -15.91 -11.80 35.22
N ARG A 178 -16.53 -10.69 35.65
CA ARG A 178 -16.50 -10.13 37.02
C ARG A 178 -15.14 -9.75 37.65
N THR A 179 -15.00 -8.45 37.93
CA THR A 179 -14.37 -7.81 39.13
C THR A 179 -12.84 -7.86 39.36
N ARG A 180 -12.33 -6.66 39.72
CA ARG A 180 -11.11 -6.29 40.48
C ARG A 180 -9.80 -6.02 39.71
N SER A 181 -9.49 -4.73 39.63
CA SER A 181 -8.23 -4.07 40.02
C SER A 181 -6.90 -4.48 39.38
N LEU A 182 -6.29 -3.48 38.73
CA LEU A 182 -4.86 -3.23 38.47
C LEU A 182 -4.21 -3.88 37.21
N THR A 183 -4.03 -3.00 36.23
CA THR A 183 -2.90 -2.88 35.27
C THR A 183 -2.47 -4.14 34.54
N LEU A 184 -3.10 -4.41 33.40
CA LEU A 184 -2.46 -4.96 32.19
C LEU A 184 -3.47 -4.81 31.04
N GLY A 185 -3.29 -3.77 30.23
CA GLY A 185 -4.15 -3.48 29.09
C GLY A 185 -4.07 -4.60 28.02
N PRO A 186 -5.06 -4.66 27.11
CA PRO A 186 -5.11 -5.67 26.06
C PRO A 186 -3.86 -5.60 25.17
N ARG A 187 -3.08 -6.69 25.12
CA ARG A 187 -1.82 -6.79 24.38
C ARG A 187 -2.13 -7.01 22.90
N SER A 188 -1.70 -6.08 22.06
CA SER A 188 -2.02 -6.02 20.63
C SER A 188 -0.81 -6.33 19.76
N VAL A 189 -1.04 -6.96 18.61
CA VAL A 189 -0.01 -7.26 17.60
C VAL A 189 0.50 -5.98 16.94
N LEU A 190 -0.37 -4.97 16.84
CA LEU A 190 -0.09 -3.63 16.33
C LEU A 190 0.56 -2.71 17.38
N ASP A 191 0.86 -3.23 18.56
CA ASP A 191 1.51 -2.51 19.67
C ASP A 191 2.90 -3.13 19.94
N ASP A 192 3.75 -2.45 20.73
CA ASP A 192 5.18 -2.72 20.91
C ASP A 192 5.58 -4.17 21.22
N ASN A 193 4.63 -5.01 21.61
CA ASN A 193 4.83 -6.43 21.89
C ASN A 193 5.10 -7.29 20.65
N LYS A 194 4.80 -6.82 19.43
CA LYS A 194 5.10 -7.53 18.15
C LYS A 194 4.74 -9.02 18.19
N LEU A 195 3.60 -9.39 18.77
CA LEU A 195 3.27 -10.79 19.08
C LEU A 195 1.82 -11.09 18.71
N LEU A 196 1.65 -12.03 17.77
CA LEU A 196 0.39 -12.62 17.34
C LEU A 196 0.10 -13.88 18.17
N THR A 197 -0.86 -13.80 19.09
CA THR A 197 -1.45 -14.96 19.79
C THR A 197 -2.63 -15.53 19.02
N LEU A 198 -2.47 -16.76 18.53
CA LEU A 198 -3.52 -17.49 17.85
C LEU A 198 -4.52 -18.09 18.85
N PRO A 199 -5.77 -18.40 18.44
CA PRO A 199 -6.76 -19.07 19.28
C PRO A 199 -6.30 -20.41 19.87
N ASN A 200 -5.35 -21.10 19.23
CA ASN A 200 -4.70 -22.31 19.78
C ASN A 200 -3.77 -22.01 20.98
N GLY A 201 -3.51 -20.74 21.31
CA GLY A 201 -2.59 -20.31 22.36
C GLY A 201 -1.14 -20.12 21.90
N GLU A 202 -0.83 -20.42 20.64
CA GLU A 202 0.47 -20.21 20.02
C GLU A 202 0.76 -18.72 19.88
N ARG A 203 2.01 -18.34 20.15
CA ARG A 203 2.46 -16.95 20.12
C ARG A 203 3.56 -16.81 19.08
N LEU A 204 3.22 -16.20 17.95
CA LEU A 204 4.14 -15.90 16.86
C LEU A 204 4.66 -14.47 17.03
N ASN A 205 5.98 -14.31 17.11
CA ASN A 205 6.61 -12.99 17.13
C ASN A 205 6.73 -12.46 15.70
N LEU A 206 6.38 -11.19 15.51
CA LEU A 206 6.56 -10.46 14.27
C LEU A 206 8.01 -9.96 14.19
N PRO A 207 8.82 -10.48 13.26
CA PRO A 207 10.21 -10.07 13.16
C PRO A 207 10.30 -8.62 12.64
N PRO A 208 11.38 -7.87 12.98
CA PRO A 208 11.48 -6.44 12.69
C PRO A 208 11.61 -6.11 11.20
N ASN A 209 11.78 -7.11 10.33
CA ASN A 209 11.79 -7.01 8.88
C ASN A 209 10.39 -7.07 8.24
N VAL A 210 9.34 -7.40 9.01
CA VAL A 210 7.95 -7.44 8.53
C VAL A 210 7.26 -6.10 8.79
N ARG A 211 6.48 -5.64 7.81
CA ARG A 211 5.54 -4.52 7.95
C ARG A 211 4.16 -4.93 7.50
N ILE A 212 3.14 -4.44 8.18
CA ILE A 212 1.75 -4.68 7.85
C ILE A 212 1.17 -3.37 7.34
N MET A 213 0.61 -3.38 6.14
CA MET A 213 0.01 -2.23 5.49
C MET A 213 -1.46 -2.52 5.17
N PHE A 214 -2.31 -1.50 5.27
CA PHE A 214 -3.72 -1.58 4.92
C PHE A 214 -3.99 -0.58 3.80
N GLU A 215 -4.47 -1.05 2.67
CA GLU A 215 -4.96 -0.22 1.57
C GLU A 215 -6.48 -0.18 1.66
N VAL A 216 -7.04 0.98 2.04
CA VAL A 216 -8.48 1.15 2.23
C VAL A 216 -9.02 2.37 1.51
N GLU A 217 -10.27 2.26 1.05
CA GLU A 217 -11.00 3.41 0.51
C GLU A 217 -11.43 4.35 1.63
N SER A 218 -12.06 3.80 2.67
CA SER A 218 -12.67 4.56 3.75
C SER A 218 -12.57 3.86 5.10
N LEU A 219 -12.49 4.66 6.17
CA LEU A 219 -12.43 4.18 7.56
C LEU A 219 -13.79 4.21 8.28
N LYS A 220 -14.92 4.28 7.55
CA LYS A 220 -16.26 4.42 8.13
C LYS A 220 -16.61 3.32 9.16
N TYR A 221 -16.15 2.10 8.92
CA TYR A 221 -16.42 0.94 9.78
C TYR A 221 -15.26 0.59 10.72
N ALA A 222 -14.15 1.34 10.65
CA ALA A 222 -12.97 1.09 11.47
C ALA A 222 -13.18 1.64 12.90
N THR A 223 -12.78 0.85 13.90
CA THR A 223 -12.81 1.29 15.30
C THR A 223 -11.65 2.24 15.59
N LEU A 224 -11.89 3.27 16.43
CA LEU A 224 -10.84 4.21 16.87
C LEU A 224 -9.64 3.51 17.51
N ALA A 225 -9.87 2.38 18.19
CA ALA A 225 -8.81 1.57 18.79
C ALA A 225 -7.83 1.01 17.75
N THR A 226 -8.32 0.62 16.57
CA THR A 226 -7.48 0.16 15.45
C THR A 226 -6.69 1.32 14.88
N VAL A 227 -7.38 2.42 14.60
CA VAL A 227 -6.81 3.58 13.92
C VAL A 227 -5.73 4.25 14.77
N SER A 228 -5.86 4.21 16.11
CA SER A 228 -4.87 4.78 17.02
C SER A 228 -3.53 4.04 17.03
N ARG A 229 -3.47 2.79 16.56
CA ARG A 229 -2.27 1.93 16.64
C ARG A 229 -1.49 1.87 15.32
N CYS A 230 -2.10 2.31 14.22
CA CYS A 230 -1.47 2.34 12.92
C CYS A 230 -1.07 3.77 12.52
N GLY A 231 0.02 3.88 11.78
CA GLY A 231 0.35 5.12 11.10
C GLY A 231 -0.58 5.38 9.95
N MET A 232 -1.04 6.61 9.77
CA MET A 232 -2.00 6.93 8.72
C MET A 232 -1.39 7.82 7.66
N VAL A 233 -1.55 7.41 6.40
CA VAL A 233 -1.23 8.23 5.22
C VAL A 233 -2.52 8.49 4.46
N TRP A 234 -2.92 9.75 4.40
CA TRP A 234 -4.07 10.18 3.62
C TRP A 234 -3.66 10.49 2.18
N PHE A 235 -4.28 9.81 1.22
CA PHE A 235 -4.21 10.10 -0.20
C PHE A 235 -5.46 10.89 -0.60
N SER A 236 -5.26 12.15 -0.97
CA SER A 236 -6.32 13.00 -1.52
C SER A 236 -6.61 12.64 -2.97
N ASP A 237 -7.82 12.96 -3.43
CA ASP A 237 -8.21 12.80 -4.83
C ASP A 237 -7.27 13.59 -5.77
N ASP A 238 -6.87 14.79 -5.35
CA ASP A 238 -5.91 15.64 -6.06
C ASP A 238 -4.48 15.09 -6.12
N ALA A 239 -4.17 13.96 -5.46
CA ALA A 239 -2.83 13.39 -5.50
C ALA A 239 -2.46 12.88 -6.89
N VAL A 240 -3.45 12.39 -7.65
CA VAL A 240 -3.27 11.91 -9.02
C VAL A 240 -4.20 12.71 -9.92
N SER A 241 -3.63 13.58 -10.75
CA SER A 241 -4.44 14.34 -11.71
C SER A 241 -4.87 13.44 -12.88
N PRO A 242 -6.04 13.71 -13.50
CA PRO A 242 -6.45 13.01 -14.72
C PRO A 242 -5.40 13.13 -15.84
N ASP A 243 -4.71 14.25 -15.91
CA ASP A 243 -3.60 14.50 -16.84
C ASP A 243 -2.41 13.54 -16.60
N MET A 244 -2.07 13.21 -15.36
CA MET A 244 -1.05 12.18 -15.06
C MET A 244 -1.47 10.80 -15.56
N LEU A 245 -2.76 10.44 -15.41
CA LEU A 245 -3.29 9.17 -15.90
C LEU A 245 -3.23 9.10 -17.44
N CYS A 246 -3.62 10.19 -18.11
CA CYS A 246 -3.60 10.27 -19.57
C CYS A 246 -2.17 10.16 -20.13
N ARG A 247 -1.20 10.85 -19.52
CA ARG A 247 0.21 10.76 -19.90
C ARG A 247 0.76 9.36 -19.71
N ASN A 248 0.51 8.74 -18.56
CA ASN A 248 0.92 7.35 -18.32
C ASN A 248 0.32 6.39 -19.37
N TYR A 249 -0.96 6.57 -19.71
CA TYR A 249 -1.60 5.77 -20.77
C TYR A 249 -0.93 5.95 -22.13
N LEU A 250 -0.63 7.19 -22.54
CA LEU A 250 0.07 7.48 -23.79
C LEU A 250 1.50 6.90 -23.80
N ASP A 251 2.24 7.06 -22.70
CA ASP A 251 3.61 6.56 -22.59
C ASP A 251 3.67 5.03 -22.54
N THR A 252 2.69 4.40 -21.89
CA THR A 252 2.52 2.93 -21.91
C THR A 252 2.20 2.44 -23.32
N THR A 253 1.30 3.13 -24.04
CA THR A 253 0.95 2.80 -25.44
C THR A 253 2.13 3.00 -26.39
N ARG A 254 3.04 3.93 -26.10
CA ARG A 254 4.25 4.19 -26.92
C ARG A 254 5.35 3.16 -26.71
N SER A 255 5.42 2.57 -25.51
CA SER A 255 6.52 1.73 -25.06
C SER A 255 6.18 0.23 -25.06
N THR A 256 4.90 -0.12 -24.88
CA THR A 256 4.45 -1.52 -24.79
C THR A 256 3.60 -1.86 -26.02
N PRO A 257 4.05 -2.79 -26.89
CA PRO A 257 3.28 -3.21 -28.06
C PRO A 257 1.96 -3.85 -27.60
N LEU A 258 0.88 -3.54 -28.31
CA LEU A 258 -0.44 -4.13 -28.08
C LEU A 258 -0.55 -5.31 -29.04
N ASP A 259 0.12 -6.43 -28.73
CA ASP A 259 -0.05 -7.65 -29.53
C ASP A 259 -0.96 -8.67 -28.85
N VAL A 260 -2.14 -8.77 -29.46
CA VAL A 260 -3.00 -9.94 -29.76
C VAL A 260 -2.84 -11.19 -28.88
N ALA A 261 -3.60 -11.27 -27.78
CA ALA A 261 -4.38 -12.45 -27.34
C ALA A 261 -4.86 -12.28 -25.90
N ASP A 262 -6.01 -11.63 -25.71
CA ASP A 262 -6.95 -12.05 -24.67
C ASP A 262 -7.92 -13.06 -25.28
N GLU A 263 -7.43 -14.25 -25.66
CA GLU A 263 -8.27 -15.47 -25.74
C GLU A 263 -7.38 -16.69 -25.43
N ASP A 264 -7.51 -17.18 -24.20
CA ASP A 264 -7.26 -18.56 -23.73
C ASP A 264 -5.86 -19.21 -23.81
N ALA A 265 -5.39 -19.59 -22.60
CA ALA A 265 -4.79 -20.88 -22.27
C ALA A 265 -3.50 -21.35 -22.98
N SER A 266 -2.43 -21.52 -22.18
CA SER A 266 -1.48 -22.65 -22.18
C SER A 266 -0.98 -23.25 -23.52
N PHE A 267 0.35 -23.33 -23.62
CA PHE A 267 1.20 -24.07 -24.58
C PHE A 267 1.90 -23.24 -25.67
N SER A 268 3.15 -22.92 -25.35
CA SER A 268 4.32 -22.99 -26.24
C SER A 268 4.08 -22.81 -27.74
N ARG A 269 4.40 -21.62 -28.26
CA ARG A 269 4.89 -21.50 -29.64
C ARG A 269 6.15 -20.64 -29.66
N GLN A 270 7.29 -21.32 -29.79
CA GLN A 270 8.50 -20.72 -30.32
C GLN A 270 8.19 -20.32 -31.77
N THR A 271 8.19 -19.02 -32.05
CA THR A 271 8.32 -18.49 -33.40
C THR A 271 9.37 -17.38 -33.38
N GLN A 272 10.61 -17.76 -33.71
CA GLN A 272 11.65 -16.83 -34.13
C GLN A 272 11.19 -16.24 -35.48
N GLY A 273 10.59 -15.05 -35.44
CA GLY A 273 10.06 -14.34 -36.60
C GLY A 273 9.43 -12.96 -36.30
N ASP A 274 8.97 -12.73 -35.07
CA ASP A 274 8.11 -11.57 -34.70
C ASP A 274 8.79 -10.21 -34.52
N GLY A 275 10.12 -10.11 -34.64
CA GLY A 275 10.82 -8.85 -34.33
C GLY A 275 10.42 -7.67 -35.23
N ASP A 276 10.14 -7.93 -36.51
CA ASP A 276 9.75 -6.90 -37.48
C ASP A 276 8.27 -6.51 -37.37
N GLU A 277 7.37 -7.46 -37.05
CA GLU A 277 5.94 -7.19 -36.86
C GLU A 277 5.70 -6.39 -35.57
N VAL A 278 6.32 -6.77 -34.46
CA VAL A 278 6.24 -6.03 -33.19
C VAL A 278 6.78 -4.60 -33.35
N SER A 279 7.84 -4.41 -34.16
CA SER A 279 8.38 -3.09 -34.47
C SER A 279 7.44 -2.25 -35.33
N ALA A 280 6.73 -2.85 -36.29
CA ALA A 280 5.74 -2.17 -37.12
C ALA A 280 4.48 -1.77 -36.32
N VAL A 281 4.00 -2.65 -35.43
CA VAL A 281 2.88 -2.37 -34.51
C VAL A 281 3.25 -1.23 -33.58
N LEU A 282 4.42 -1.29 -32.94
CA LEU A 282 4.89 -0.24 -32.04
C LEU A 282 5.08 1.10 -32.77
N SER A 283 5.61 1.08 -34.00
CA SER A 283 5.75 2.29 -34.83
C SER A 283 4.38 2.91 -35.15
N THR A 284 3.38 2.08 -35.46
CA THR A 284 2.00 2.53 -35.70
C THR A 284 1.39 3.13 -34.45
N GLN A 285 1.61 2.51 -33.29
CA GLN A 285 1.13 3.00 -32.00
C GLN A 285 1.76 4.32 -31.61
N GLN A 286 3.06 4.49 -31.82
CA GLN A 286 3.74 5.76 -31.58
C GLN A 286 3.17 6.88 -32.45
N LEU A 287 2.86 6.59 -33.72
CA LEU A 287 2.22 7.55 -34.61
C LEU A 287 0.80 7.93 -34.12
N VAL A 288 0.01 6.94 -33.70
CA VAL A 288 -1.34 7.16 -33.17
C VAL A 288 -1.29 7.94 -31.86
N ALA A 289 -0.40 7.58 -30.94
CA ALA A 289 -0.21 8.27 -29.66
C ALA A 289 0.20 9.73 -29.88
N ALA A 290 1.07 10.02 -30.85
CA ALA A 290 1.46 11.39 -31.22
C ALA A 290 0.27 12.21 -31.80
N LYS A 291 -0.67 11.55 -32.51
CA LYS A 291 -1.89 12.21 -32.98
C LYS A 291 -2.93 12.41 -31.89
N LEU A 292 -2.95 11.53 -30.89
CA LEU A 292 -3.87 11.59 -29.77
C LEU A 292 -3.43 12.58 -28.68
N GLU A 293 -2.13 12.77 -28.48
CA GLU A 293 -1.53 13.67 -27.48
C GLU A 293 -2.24 15.04 -27.32
N PRO A 294 -2.51 15.84 -28.37
CA PRO A 294 -3.19 17.13 -28.22
C PRO A 294 -4.63 17.03 -27.69
N PHE A 295 -5.30 15.88 -27.83
CA PHE A 295 -6.65 15.69 -27.29
C PHE A 295 -6.66 15.37 -25.79
N PHE A 296 -5.52 14.97 -25.24
CA PHE A 296 -5.32 14.60 -23.84
C PHE A 296 -4.68 15.72 -22.99
N GLU A 297 -4.38 16.88 -23.58
CA GLU A 297 -3.91 18.07 -22.84
C GLU A 297 -4.99 18.63 -21.88
N ARG A 298 -4.59 19.52 -20.96
CA ARG A 298 -5.45 20.03 -19.87
C ARG A 298 -6.77 20.68 -20.34
N ASP A 299 -6.79 21.26 -21.54
CA ASP A 299 -7.99 21.85 -22.17
C ASP A 299 -8.45 21.05 -23.41
N GLY A 300 -7.98 19.82 -23.54
CA GLY A 300 -8.27 18.93 -24.66
C GLY A 300 -9.68 18.34 -24.61
N LEU A 301 -10.02 17.57 -25.65
CA LEU A 301 -11.33 16.93 -25.79
C LEU A 301 -11.66 16.04 -24.58
N VAL A 302 -10.70 15.27 -24.08
CA VAL A 302 -10.93 14.28 -23.01
C VAL A 302 -11.21 14.97 -21.68
N ALA A 303 -10.42 15.99 -21.33
CA ALA A 303 -10.63 16.76 -20.10
C ALA A 303 -11.99 17.47 -20.10
N ASN A 304 -12.36 18.09 -21.24
CA ASN A 304 -13.65 18.76 -21.39
C ASN A 304 -14.84 17.78 -21.35
N ALA A 305 -14.71 16.61 -21.99
CA ALA A 305 -15.73 15.58 -21.95
C ALA A 305 -15.90 15.01 -20.52
N LEU A 306 -14.81 14.82 -19.78
CA LEU A 306 -14.84 14.38 -18.38
C LEU A 306 -15.53 15.42 -17.49
N ALA A 307 -15.22 16.71 -17.68
CA ALA A 307 -15.85 17.81 -16.94
C ALA A 307 -17.36 17.90 -17.23
N PHE A 308 -17.77 17.75 -18.50
CA PHE A 308 -19.18 17.71 -18.89
C PHE A 308 -19.90 16.48 -18.30
N ALA A 309 -19.27 15.30 -18.35
CA ALA A 309 -19.84 14.07 -17.78
C ALA A 309 -19.95 14.13 -16.25
N ALA A 310 -19.06 14.86 -15.58
CA ALA A 310 -19.14 15.13 -14.14
C ALA A 310 -20.30 16.08 -13.77
N GLY A 311 -21.01 16.66 -14.76
CA GLY A 311 -22.22 17.43 -14.55
C GLY A 311 -21.98 18.88 -14.10
N VAL A 312 -20.86 19.48 -14.52
CA VAL A 312 -20.71 20.95 -14.48
C VAL A 312 -21.50 21.60 -15.62
#